data_AF-A0A2M7MNE8-F1
#
_entry.id   AF-A0A2M7MNE8-F1
#
_cell.length_a   1.000
_cell.length_b   1.000
_cell.length_c   1.000
_cell.angle_alpha   90.00
_cell.angle_beta   90.00
_cell.angle_gamma   90.00
#
_symmetry.space_group_name_H-M   'P 1'
#
loop_
_entity.id
_entity.type
_entity.pdbx_description
1 polymer ?
#
loop_
_entity_poly.entity_id
_entity_poly.type
_entity_poly.pdbx_seq_one_letter_code
_entity_poly.pdbx_strand_id
1 'polypeptide(L)'
;MIAESSFLATTSSGQGDKSKTEISIDTLLKAHYPKAKFIGFIDGIGWYVRKGDLKRMVTGYEDVFTFHSDELKRFEQLLIETFRK
;
A
#
# COMPACT_ATOMS: atom_id res chain seq x y z
N MET A 1 -4.15 -11.77 -16.33
CA MET A 1 -3.74 -11.05 -15.11
C MET A 1 -4.59 -9.80 -15.01
N ILE A 2 -5.20 -9.55 -13.86
CA ILE A 2 -5.89 -8.29 -13.59
C ILE A 2 -5.09 -7.62 -12.49
N ALA A 3 -4.51 -6.46 -12.81
CA ALA A 3 -3.84 -5.61 -11.86
C ALA A 3 -4.59 -4.28 -11.88
N GLU A 4 -5.08 -3.87 -10.71
CA GLU A 4 -5.73 -2.58 -10.53
C GLU A 4 -4.84 -1.71 -9.66
N SER A 5 -4.68 -0.45 -10.06
CA SER A 5 -3.89 0.53 -9.34
C SER A 5 -4.68 1.81 -9.22
N SER A 6 -4.73 2.35 -8.00
CA SER A 6 -5.33 3.64 -7.71
C SER A 6 -4.28 4.52 -7.06
N PHE A 7 -4.17 5.76 -7.54
CA PHE A 7 -3.32 6.78 -6.93
C PHE A 7 -4.19 7.93 -6.44
N LEU A 8 -3.93 8.39 -5.22
CA LEU A 8 -4.60 9.56 -4.66
C LEU A 8 -3.55 10.45 -3.98
N ALA A 9 -3.32 11.64 -4.56
CA ALA A 9 -2.56 12.69 -3.90
C ALA A 9 -3.35 13.18 -2.68
N THR A 10 -2.75 13.11 -1.50
CA THR A 10 -3.39 13.60 -0.27
C THR A 10 -2.64 14.80 0.29
N THR A 11 -3.40 15.83 0.66
CA THR A 11 -2.90 16.91 1.50
C THR A 11 -2.72 16.41 2.93
N SER A 12 -1.91 17.11 3.74
CA SER A 12 -1.61 16.70 5.12
C SER A 12 -2.86 16.41 5.96
N SER A 13 -3.96 17.16 5.79
CA SER A 13 -5.21 16.95 6.51
C SER A 13 -5.90 15.62 6.16
N GLY A 14 -5.88 15.20 4.89
CA GLY A 14 -6.56 13.99 4.40
C GLY A 14 -5.81 12.67 4.64
N GLN A 15 -4.55 12.73 5.08
CA GLN A 15 -3.73 11.53 5.33
C GLN A 15 -4.33 10.60 6.40
N GLY A 16 -4.91 11.18 7.45
CA GLY A 16 -5.53 10.42 8.54
C GLY A 16 -6.73 9.62 8.07
N ASP A 17 -7.63 10.24 7.32
CA ASP A 17 -8.83 9.58 6.79
C ASP A 17 -8.45 8.52 5.75
N LYS A 18 -7.47 8.81 4.88
CA LYS A 18 -6.94 7.81 3.95
C LYS A 18 -6.45 6.58 4.69
N SER A 19 -5.65 6.73 5.75
CA SER A 19 -5.11 5.58 6.50
C SER A 19 -6.21 4.65 7.05
N LYS A 20 -7.35 5.20 7.49
CA LYS A 20 -8.49 4.41 7.98
C LYS A 20 -9.22 3.70 6.84
N THR A 21 -9.37 4.38 5.71
CA THR A 21 -10.00 3.80 4.52
C THR A 21 -9.21 2.60 4.02
N GLU A 22 -7.89 2.72 3.87
CA GLU A 22 -7.04 1.63 3.34
C GLU A 22 -7.09 0.37 4.23
N ILE A 23 -7.09 0.54 5.57
CA ILE A 23 -7.31 -0.58 6.51
C ILE A 23 -8.67 -1.27 6.29
N SER A 24 -9.70 -0.48 6.03
CA SER A 24 -11.04 -1.01 5.76
C SER A 24 -11.09 -1.76 4.43
N ILE A 25 -10.38 -1.25 3.41
CA ILE A 25 -10.25 -1.89 2.10
C ILE A 25 -9.54 -3.25 2.21
N ASP A 26 -8.46 -3.36 2.98
CA ASP A 26 -7.79 -4.65 3.24
C ASP A 26 -8.76 -5.70 3.79
N THR A 27 -9.59 -5.31 4.77
CA THR A 27 -10.61 -6.19 5.34
C THR A 27 -11.62 -6.66 4.29
N LEU A 28 -12.06 -5.76 3.41
CA LEU A 28 -13.01 -6.08 2.33
C LEU A 28 -12.38 -6.95 1.23
N LEU A 29 -11.13 -6.67 0.84
CA LEU A 29 -10.39 -7.46 -0.13
C LEU A 29 -10.19 -8.89 0.37
N LYS A 30 -9.84 -9.08 1.64
CA LYS A 30 -9.72 -10.41 2.24
C LYS A 30 -11.06 -11.16 2.26
N ALA A 31 -12.17 -10.46 2.46
CA ALA A 31 -13.51 -11.08 2.48
C ALA A 31 -14.00 -11.47 1.08
N HIS A 32 -13.81 -10.63 0.07
CA HIS A 32 -14.37 -10.83 -1.27
C HIS A 32 -13.39 -11.44 -2.28
N TYR A 33 -12.09 -11.20 -2.09
CA TYR A 33 -11.01 -11.60 -2.98
C TYR A 33 -9.81 -12.15 -2.20
N PRO A 34 -9.94 -13.27 -1.46
CA PRO A 34 -8.91 -13.78 -0.55
C PRO A 34 -7.59 -14.21 -1.21
N LYS A 35 -7.55 -14.25 -2.54
CA LYS A 35 -6.33 -14.54 -3.33
C LYS A 35 -5.67 -13.28 -3.90
N ALA A 36 -6.32 -12.12 -3.80
CA ALA A 36 -5.73 -10.85 -4.20
C ALA A 36 -4.68 -10.44 -3.16
N LYS A 37 -3.62 -9.78 -3.62
CA LYS A 37 -2.61 -9.16 -2.77
C LYS A 37 -2.84 -7.67 -2.74
N PHE A 38 -2.96 -7.08 -1.55
CA PHE A 38 -3.12 -5.64 -1.38
C PHE A 38 -1.80 -4.98 -1.00
N ILE A 39 -1.25 -4.19 -1.93
CA ILE A 39 0.11 -3.63 -1.84
C ILE A 39 0.04 -2.10 -1.85
N GLY A 40 0.81 -1.46 -0.97
CA GLY A 40 0.89 -0.01 -0.87
C GLY A 40 2.20 0.58 -1.37
N PHE A 41 2.15 1.73 -2.04
CA PHE A 41 3.33 2.58 -2.30
C PHE A 41 3.21 3.87 -1.53
N ILE A 42 4.21 4.17 -0.70
CA ILE A 42 4.22 5.35 0.19
C ILE A 42 5.44 6.21 -0.12
N ASP A 43 5.19 7.48 -0.47
CA ASP A 43 6.24 8.50 -0.56
C ASP A 43 6.52 9.08 0.83
N GLY A 44 7.69 8.76 1.40
CA GLY A 44 8.02 8.99 2.80
C GLY A 44 8.04 10.46 3.25
N ILE A 45 8.26 11.43 2.35
CA ILE A 45 8.45 12.84 2.74
C ILE A 45 7.17 13.46 3.30
N GLY A 46 6.01 13.09 2.75
CA GLY A 46 4.71 13.61 3.18
C GLY A 46 4.28 13.12 4.57
N TRP A 47 4.90 12.07 5.08
CA TRP A 47 4.53 11.39 6.33
C TRP A 47 5.44 11.72 7.51
N TYR A 48 6.55 12.41 7.28
CA TYR A 48 7.54 12.72 8.31
C TYR A 48 6.94 13.45 9.52
N VAL A 49 5.95 14.33 9.26
CA VAL A 49 5.23 15.11 10.28
C VAL A 49 4.03 14.37 10.90
N ARG A 50 3.63 13.20 10.37
CA ARG A 50 2.49 12.39 10.84
C ARG A 50 2.86 10.91 11.02
N LYS A 51 3.90 10.64 11.82
CA LYS A 51 4.41 9.27 12.09
C LYS A 51 3.33 8.28 12.56
N GLY A 52 2.34 8.74 13.32
CA GLY A 52 1.22 7.90 13.79
C GLY A 52 0.30 7.44 12.66
N ASP A 53 -0.03 8.33 11.73
CA ASP A 53 -0.86 8.01 10.57
C ASP A 53 -0.08 7.16 9.56
N LEU A 54 1.24 7.39 9.43
CA LEU A 54 2.13 6.52 8.65
C LEU A 54 2.11 5.09 9.17
N LYS A 55 2.22 4.90 10.48
CA LYS A 55 2.18 3.56 11.08
C LYS A 55 0.87 2.85 10.75
N ARG A 56 -0.26 3.55 10.80
CA ARG A 56 -1.57 2.99 10.41
C ARG A 56 -1.64 2.65 8.93
N MET A 57 -1.13 3.54 8.08
CA MET A 57 -1.06 3.32 6.64
C MET A 57 -0.25 2.07 6.31
N VAL A 58 0.91 1.90 6.95
CA VAL A 58 1.77 0.73 6.73
C VAL A 58 1.08 -0.56 7.17
N THR A 59 0.28 -0.53 8.24
CA THR A 59 -0.50 -1.71 8.68
C THR A 59 -1.74 -1.99 7.81
N GLY A 60 -2.12 -1.06 6.93
CA GLY A 60 -3.28 -1.22 6.05
C GLY A 60 -3.00 -2.05 4.79
N TYR A 61 -1.74 -2.36 4.50
CA TYR A 61 -1.34 -3.15 3.35
C TYR A 61 -0.66 -4.45 3.79
N GLU A 62 -0.65 -5.45 2.92
CA GLU A 62 0.10 -6.69 3.15
C GLU A 62 1.60 -6.48 2.98
N ASP A 63 1.98 -5.58 2.08
CA ASP A 63 3.35 -5.15 1.87
C ASP A 63 3.36 -3.69 1.41
N VAL A 64 4.43 -2.98 1.77
CA VAL A 64 4.57 -1.55 1.51
C VAL A 64 5.93 -1.27 0.88
N PHE A 65 5.89 -0.57 -0.23
CA PHE A 65 7.06 -0.15 -0.98
C PHE A 65 7.21 1.37 -0.96
N THR A 66 8.41 1.82 -1.29
CA THR A 66 8.66 3.22 -1.62
C THR A 66 9.16 3.30 -3.06
N PHE A 67 9.30 4.52 -3.58
CA PHE A 67 9.88 4.75 -4.90
C PHE A 67 11.42 4.71 -4.91
N HIS A 68 12.04 4.29 -3.80
CA HIS A 68 13.48 4.03 -3.77
C HIS A 68 13.82 2.86 -4.70
N SER A 69 14.96 2.95 -5.40
CA SER A 69 15.37 1.96 -6.40
C SER A 69 15.42 0.53 -5.88
N ASP A 70 15.85 0.34 -4.63
CA ASP A 70 15.91 -0.99 -3.99
C ASP A 70 14.51 -1.55 -3.70
N GLU A 71 13.56 -0.70 -3.33
CA GLU A 71 12.16 -1.11 -3.13
C GLU A 71 11.48 -1.46 -4.45
N LEU A 72 11.82 -0.76 -5.54
CA LEU A 72 11.35 -1.12 -6.88
C LEU A 72 11.87 -2.49 -7.32
N LYS A 73 13.14 -2.81 -7.04
CA LYS A 73 13.69 -4.16 -7.29
C LYS A 73 12.98 -5.22 -6.43
N ARG A 74 12.70 -4.92 -5.16
CA ARG A 74 11.96 -5.81 -4.27
C ARG A 74 10.54 -6.07 -4.78
N PHE A 75 9.88 -5.03 -5.29
CA PHE A 75 8.57 -5.14 -5.91
C PHE A 75 8.61 -6.01 -7.18
N GLU A 76 9.63 -5.84 -8.03
CA GLU A 76 9.84 -6.70 -9.19
C GLU A 76 9.95 -8.18 -8.79
N GLN A 77 10.73 -8.50 -7.73
CA GLN A 77 10.81 -9.86 -7.22
C GLN A 77 9.46 -10.38 -6.71
N LEU A 78 8.71 -9.55 -5.98
CA LEU A 78 7.35 -9.91 -5.53
C LEU A 78 6.43 -10.28 -6.70
N LEU A 79 6.49 -9.53 -7.81
CA LEU A 79 5.71 -9.84 -9.01
C LEU A 79 6.16 -11.18 -9.62
N ILE A 80 7.47 -11.37 -9.80
CA ILE A 80 8.04 -12.61 -10.35
C ILE A 80 7.58 -13.82 -9.52
N GLU A 81 7.68 -13.75 -8.20
CA GLU A 81 7.27 -14.83 -7.30
C GLU A 81 5.77 -15.09 -7.30
N THR A 82 4.97 -14.03 -7.42
CA THR A 82 3.50 -14.13 -7.43
C THR A 82 2.99 -14.75 -8.74
N PHE A 83 3.68 -14.54 -9.86
CA PHE A 83 3.23 -15.01 -11.18
C PHE A 83 3.99 -16.22 -11.76
N ARG A 84 5.11 -16.64 -11.16
CA ARG A 84 5.82 -17.88 -11.56
C ARG A 84 5.27 -19.16 -10.92
N LYS A 85 4.23 -19.07 -10.11
CA LYS A 85 3.43 -20.22 -9.64
C LYS A 85 2.31 -20.55 -10.62
#